data_AF-A0AAQ4DQP6-F1
#
_entry.id   AF-A0AAQ4DQP6-F1
#
_cell.length_a   1.000
_cell.length_b   1.000
_cell.length_c   1.000
_cell.angle_alpha   90.00
_cell.angle_beta   90.00
_cell.angle_gamma   90.00
#
_symmetry.space_group_name_H-M   'P 1'
#
loop_
_entity.id
_entity.type
_entity.pdbx_description
1 polymer ?
#
loop_
_entity_poly.entity_id
_entity_poly.type
_entity_poly.pdbx_seq_one_letter_code
_entity_poly.pdbx_strand_id
1 'polypeptide(L)'
;MEKLRDGQTPRWRNSALEKSPLWRNSTLDKLRAGATPRWRNSALEKLRIGETTLWGNSALEKLRVGETPRWRKSPLEKLRVGETPRWRNSALEKLPAGETLRWRNSVWEKVGAGESPRWRNSTLEKLRAGESPRLRNSALETLRFGETPRWRKSVLEKLRVREIPRWRNSALGKLRAGETPRWRKSALEKVRVGRSPRWRNSSLKELRAGDTPRWRNSVLEKLCVEETPRWINSALEKLRAG
;
A
#
# COMPACT_ATOMS: atom_id res chain seq x y z
N MET A 1 -35.86 -15.81 -7.18
CA MET A 1 -34.54 -15.91 -6.50
C MET A 1 -34.18 -17.38 -6.42
N GLU A 2 -33.22 -17.84 -7.20
CA GLU A 2 -32.81 -19.24 -7.17
C GLU A 2 -31.77 -19.43 -6.07
N LYS A 3 -32.15 -20.12 -4.98
CA LYS A 3 -31.26 -20.46 -3.86
C LYS A 3 -30.63 -21.81 -4.17
N LEU A 4 -29.46 -21.82 -4.80
CA LEU A 4 -28.67 -23.05 -4.95
C LEU A 4 -28.09 -23.42 -3.58
N ARG A 5 -28.70 -24.44 -2.96
CA ARG A 5 -28.12 -25.19 -1.83
C ARG A 5 -27.42 -26.43 -2.42
N ASP A 6 -26.48 -26.93 -1.63
CA ASP A 6 -25.85 -28.26 -1.69
C ASP A 6 -24.40 -28.31 -2.13
N GLY A 7 -23.62 -29.00 -1.28
CA GLY A 7 -22.18 -29.20 -1.33
C GLY A 7 -21.74 -30.22 -2.38
N GLN A 8 -22.20 -30.07 -3.61
CA GLN A 8 -21.60 -30.73 -4.76
C GLN A 8 -20.74 -29.73 -5.53
N THR A 9 -19.53 -30.15 -5.91
CA THR A 9 -18.60 -29.42 -6.79
C THR A 9 -19.16 -29.39 -8.21
N PRO A 10 -19.83 -28.31 -8.64
CA PRO A 10 -20.39 -28.31 -9.98
C PRO A 10 -19.30 -27.81 -10.93
N ARG A 11 -18.94 -28.64 -11.91
CA ARG A 11 -18.02 -28.26 -13.00
C ARG A 11 -18.77 -27.34 -13.98
N TRP A 12 -18.93 -26.07 -13.62
CA TRP A 12 -19.56 -25.09 -14.52
C TRP A 12 -18.58 -24.71 -15.64
N ARG A 13 -18.85 -25.22 -16.84
CA ARG A 13 -18.18 -24.80 -18.07
C ARG A 13 -19.18 -23.99 -18.90
N ASN A 14 -18.96 -22.68 -18.98
CA ASN A 14 -19.73 -21.71 -19.76
C ASN A 14 -21.23 -21.64 -19.45
N SER A 15 -21.61 -20.83 -18.46
CA SER A 15 -22.96 -20.27 -18.39
C SER A 15 -22.87 -18.75 -18.32
N ALA A 16 -23.35 -18.09 -19.38
CA ALA A 16 -23.68 -16.68 -19.36
C ALA A 16 -24.88 -16.51 -18.41
N LEU A 17 -24.59 -16.44 -17.10
CA LEU A 17 -25.61 -16.22 -16.08
C LEU A 17 -26.07 -14.76 -16.21
N GLU A 18 -27.20 -14.53 -16.89
CA GLU A 18 -27.87 -13.22 -17.03
C GLU A 18 -28.31 -12.60 -15.70
N LYS A 19 -28.25 -13.35 -14.59
CA LYS A 19 -28.68 -12.89 -13.25
C LYS A 19 -27.52 -12.94 -12.28
N SER A 20 -27.29 -11.85 -11.54
CA SER A 20 -26.28 -11.70 -10.48
C SER A 20 -26.31 -12.88 -9.48
N PRO A 21 -25.48 -13.93 -9.65
CA PRO A 21 -25.65 -15.17 -8.90
C PRO A 21 -25.08 -15.01 -7.49
N LEU A 22 -25.75 -15.62 -6.50
CA LEU A 22 -25.32 -15.59 -5.11
C LEU A 22 -24.90 -17.00 -4.65
N TRP A 23 -23.61 -17.17 -4.44
CA TRP A 23 -22.98 -18.42 -4.02
C TRP A 23 -22.73 -18.42 -2.51
N ARG A 24 -23.14 -19.50 -1.84
CA ARG A 24 -22.94 -19.71 -0.41
C ARG A 24 -22.38 -21.10 -0.17
N ASN A 25 -21.37 -21.21 0.69
CA ASN A 25 -20.82 -22.50 1.14
C ASN A 25 -20.42 -23.39 -0.05
N SER A 26 -19.71 -22.82 -1.03
CA SER A 26 -19.42 -23.48 -2.31
C SER A 26 -17.93 -23.70 -2.50
N THR A 27 -17.56 -24.85 -3.05
CA THR A 27 -16.20 -25.18 -3.46
C THR A 27 -16.18 -25.35 -4.98
N LEU A 28 -15.39 -24.54 -5.70
CA LEU A 28 -15.21 -24.73 -7.14
C LEU A 28 -13.74 -24.70 -7.54
N ASP A 29 -13.39 -25.56 -8.48
CA ASP A 29 -12.05 -25.63 -9.08
C ASP A 29 -11.84 -24.47 -10.08
N LYS A 30 -12.66 -24.41 -11.15
CA LYS A 30 -12.52 -23.42 -12.24
C LYS A 30 -13.85 -22.78 -12.59
N LEU A 31 -13.87 -21.44 -12.66
CA LEU A 31 -15.03 -20.69 -13.15
C LEU A 31 -14.61 -19.49 -14.02
N ARG A 32 -15.38 -19.25 -15.08
CA ARG A 32 -15.41 -17.98 -15.82
C ARG A 32 -16.81 -17.39 -15.70
N ALA A 33 -16.91 -16.15 -15.23
CA ALA A 33 -18.19 -15.45 -15.12
C ALA A 33 -18.09 -14.05 -15.72
N GLY A 34 -19.14 -13.64 -16.44
CA GLY A 34 -19.27 -12.27 -16.98
C GLY A 34 -19.91 -11.32 -15.96
N ALA A 35 -21.05 -11.73 -15.39
CA ALA A 35 -21.91 -10.87 -14.56
C ALA A 35 -21.55 -10.86 -13.07
N THR A 36 -22.05 -9.83 -12.36
CA THR A 36 -21.75 -9.45 -10.97
C THR A 36 -22.10 -10.51 -9.90
N PRO A 37 -21.19 -11.41 -9.51
CA PRO A 37 -21.50 -12.48 -8.57
C PRO A 37 -21.19 -12.08 -7.13
N ARG A 38 -21.96 -12.65 -6.19
CA ARG A 38 -21.76 -12.49 -4.75
C ARG A 38 -21.39 -13.83 -4.14
N TRP A 39 -20.28 -13.85 -3.40
CA TRP A 39 -19.73 -15.05 -2.79
C TRP A 39 -19.67 -14.91 -1.28
N ARG A 40 -20.09 -15.95 -0.57
CA ARG A 40 -20.00 -16.01 0.89
C ARG A 40 -19.58 -17.40 1.35
N ASN A 41 -18.55 -17.46 2.19
CA ASN A 41 -18.05 -18.73 2.73
C ASN A 41 -17.67 -19.72 1.62
N SER A 42 -16.95 -19.27 0.58
CA SER A 42 -16.61 -20.11 -0.56
C SER A 42 -15.11 -20.34 -0.68
N ALA A 43 -14.71 -21.48 -1.23
CA ALA A 43 -13.34 -21.82 -1.56
C ALA A 43 -13.19 -21.97 -3.08
N LEU A 44 -12.24 -21.27 -3.70
CA LEU A 44 -11.98 -21.43 -5.14
C LEU A 44 -10.50 -21.49 -5.48
N GLU A 45 -10.18 -22.37 -6.43
CA GLU A 45 -8.81 -22.53 -6.93
C GLU A 45 -8.49 -21.50 -8.03
N LYS A 46 -9.31 -21.43 -9.10
CA LYS A 46 -9.04 -20.60 -10.28
C LYS A 46 -10.28 -19.86 -10.78
N LEU A 47 -10.18 -18.52 -10.85
CA LEU A 47 -11.30 -17.67 -11.29
C LEU A 47 -10.88 -16.61 -12.32
N ARG A 48 -11.73 -16.41 -13.34
CA ARG A 48 -11.69 -15.21 -14.20
C ARG A 48 -13.05 -14.53 -14.23
N ILE A 49 -13.10 -13.24 -13.87
CA ILE A 49 -14.33 -12.44 -13.93
C ILE A 49 -14.09 -11.11 -14.64
N GLY A 50 -15.04 -10.71 -15.48
CA GLY A 50 -15.01 -9.42 -16.19
C GLY A 50 -15.38 -8.22 -15.32
N GLU A 51 -16.43 -8.32 -14.50
CA GLU A 51 -17.06 -7.15 -13.86
C GLU A 51 -16.98 -7.15 -12.31
N THR A 52 -17.95 -6.46 -11.68
CA THR A 52 -18.05 -6.17 -10.25
C THR A 52 -18.37 -7.41 -9.41
N THR A 53 -17.52 -7.74 -8.44
CA THR A 53 -17.73 -8.91 -7.55
C THR A 53 -17.71 -8.54 -6.08
N LEU A 54 -18.54 -9.21 -5.27
CA LEU A 54 -18.52 -9.07 -3.81
C LEU A 54 -18.16 -10.41 -3.16
N TRP A 55 -17.18 -10.37 -2.26
CA TRP A 55 -16.69 -11.54 -1.55
C TRP A 55 -16.70 -11.34 -0.04
N GLY A 56 -17.22 -12.33 0.67
CA GLY A 56 -17.21 -12.39 2.12
C GLY A 56 -16.72 -13.74 2.61
N ASN A 57 -15.79 -13.75 3.56
CA ASN A 57 -15.33 -14.98 4.25
C ASN A 57 -14.89 -16.09 3.27
N SER A 58 -14.18 -15.76 2.20
CA SER A 58 -13.87 -16.72 1.13
C SER A 58 -12.36 -16.87 0.96
N ALA A 59 -11.88 -18.10 0.74
CA ALA A 59 -10.47 -18.45 0.58
C ALA A 59 -10.17 -18.79 -0.89
N LEU A 60 -9.05 -18.27 -1.42
CA LEU A 60 -8.83 -18.25 -2.86
C LEU A 60 -7.35 -18.36 -3.26
N GLU A 61 -7.06 -19.20 -4.25
CA GLU A 61 -5.68 -19.44 -4.69
C GLU A 61 -5.24 -18.51 -5.85
N LYS A 62 -5.96 -18.52 -6.98
CA LYS A 62 -5.57 -17.75 -8.19
C LYS A 62 -6.76 -17.05 -8.84
N LEU A 63 -6.67 -15.74 -9.01
CA LEU A 63 -7.77 -14.97 -9.60
C LEU A 63 -7.33 -13.83 -10.52
N ARG A 64 -8.10 -13.65 -11.61
CA ARG A 64 -8.09 -12.47 -12.48
C ARG A 64 -9.47 -11.84 -12.45
N VAL A 65 -9.59 -10.62 -11.95
CA VAL A 65 -10.85 -9.87 -11.94
C VAL A 65 -10.63 -8.56 -12.66
N GLY A 66 -11.60 -8.18 -13.49
CA GLY A 66 -11.69 -6.85 -14.08
C GLY A 66 -12.18 -5.83 -13.06
N GLU A 67 -13.35 -5.24 -13.29
CA GLU A 67 -13.70 -3.94 -12.69
C GLU A 67 -14.28 -4.04 -11.26
N THR A 68 -13.66 -3.33 -10.32
CA THR A 68 -14.19 -2.90 -9.02
C THR A 68 -14.51 -3.96 -7.92
N PRO A 69 -13.77 -5.08 -7.77
CA PRO A 69 -14.13 -6.09 -6.78
C PRO A 69 -14.02 -5.60 -5.33
N ARG A 70 -14.91 -6.11 -4.47
CA ARG A 70 -14.89 -5.85 -3.03
C ARG A 70 -14.74 -7.13 -2.22
N TRP A 71 -13.80 -7.11 -1.29
CA TRP A 71 -13.41 -8.24 -0.47
C TRP A 71 -13.59 -7.95 1.02
N ARG A 72 -14.12 -8.92 1.76
CA ARG A 72 -14.24 -8.89 3.22
C ARG A 72 -13.82 -10.23 3.81
N LYS A 73 -12.87 -10.21 4.75
CA LYS A 73 -12.45 -11.43 5.50
C LYS A 73 -12.00 -12.56 4.56
N SER A 74 -11.14 -12.23 3.59
CA SER A 74 -10.71 -13.19 2.57
C SER A 74 -9.20 -13.35 2.57
N PRO A 75 -8.66 -14.55 2.88
CA PRO A 75 -7.28 -14.91 2.58
C PRO A 75 -7.13 -15.28 1.10
N LEU A 76 -6.05 -14.79 0.48
CA LEU A 76 -5.81 -14.90 -0.96
C LEU A 76 -4.32 -15.22 -1.21
N GLU A 77 -3.98 -16.07 -2.17
CA GLU A 77 -2.58 -16.34 -2.49
C GLU A 77 -2.05 -15.43 -3.62
N LYS A 78 -2.64 -15.51 -4.82
CA LYS A 78 -2.20 -14.78 -6.02
C LYS A 78 -3.35 -14.08 -6.73
N LEU A 79 -3.23 -12.76 -6.92
CA LEU A 79 -4.28 -11.93 -7.51
C LEU A 79 -3.76 -11.03 -8.63
N ARG A 80 -4.47 -11.00 -9.76
CA ARG A 80 -4.39 -9.88 -10.71
C ARG A 80 -5.73 -9.17 -10.73
N VAL A 81 -5.74 -7.87 -10.49
CA VAL A 81 -6.98 -7.08 -10.50
C VAL A 81 -6.83 -5.88 -11.40
N GLY A 82 -7.89 -5.60 -12.16
CA GLY A 82 -8.09 -4.37 -12.89
C GLY A 82 -8.42 -3.20 -11.96
N GLU A 83 -9.46 -2.45 -12.32
CA GLU A 83 -9.68 -1.10 -11.79
C GLU A 83 -10.39 -1.06 -10.42
N THR A 84 -9.97 -0.13 -9.56
CA THR A 84 -10.63 0.33 -8.32
C THR A 84 -10.97 -0.67 -7.18
N PRO A 85 -10.26 -1.79 -6.98
CA PRO A 85 -10.65 -2.78 -5.98
C PRO A 85 -10.55 -2.32 -4.51
N ARG A 86 -11.40 -2.92 -3.66
CA ARG A 86 -11.54 -2.59 -2.23
C ARG A 86 -11.46 -3.83 -1.34
N TRP A 87 -10.67 -3.75 -0.27
CA TRP A 87 -10.51 -4.85 0.67
C TRP A 87 -10.66 -4.39 2.12
N ARG A 88 -11.23 -5.29 2.93
CA ARG A 88 -11.37 -5.10 4.38
C ARG A 88 -11.10 -6.41 5.10
N ASN A 89 -10.20 -6.40 6.08
CA ASN A 89 -9.87 -7.59 6.88
C ASN A 89 -9.36 -8.74 5.99
N SER A 90 -8.49 -8.47 5.01
CA SER A 90 -7.97 -9.46 4.07
C SER A 90 -6.47 -9.65 4.25
N ALA A 91 -5.97 -10.83 3.88
CA ALA A 91 -4.54 -11.16 3.87
C ALA A 91 -4.16 -11.74 2.51
N LEU A 92 -2.95 -11.42 2.02
CA LEU A 92 -2.50 -11.94 0.74
C LEU A 92 -0.98 -11.94 0.54
N GLU A 93 -0.51 -12.89 -0.25
CA GLU A 93 0.91 -13.04 -0.56
C GLU A 93 1.41 -12.16 -1.72
N LYS A 94 0.84 -12.27 -2.94
CA LYS A 94 1.32 -11.56 -4.13
C LYS A 94 0.24 -10.91 -5.00
N LEU A 95 0.32 -9.59 -5.20
CA LEU A 95 -0.66 -8.83 -6.00
C LEU A 95 0.00 -7.77 -6.88
N PRO A 96 -0.01 -7.95 -8.21
CA PRO A 96 -0.02 -6.86 -9.17
C PRO A 96 -1.47 -6.38 -9.39
N ALA A 97 -1.77 -5.13 -9.03
CA ALA A 97 -3.07 -4.54 -9.29
C ALA A 97 -2.97 -3.15 -9.92
N GLY A 98 -4.05 -2.79 -10.61
CA GLY A 98 -4.18 -1.58 -11.40
C GLY A 98 -4.28 -0.28 -10.58
N GLU A 99 -4.91 0.71 -11.20
CA GLU A 99 -4.78 2.15 -10.92
C GLU A 99 -5.05 2.56 -9.47
N THR A 100 -6.25 2.28 -8.94
CA THR A 100 -6.65 2.76 -7.62
C THR A 100 -7.04 1.62 -6.69
N LEU A 101 -6.40 1.55 -5.52
CA LEU A 101 -6.65 0.45 -4.58
C LEU A 101 -7.04 1.01 -3.21
N ARG A 102 -7.98 0.36 -2.52
CA ARG A 102 -8.32 0.75 -1.13
C ARG A 102 -8.33 -0.43 -0.19
N TRP A 103 -7.61 -0.25 0.91
CA TRP A 103 -7.32 -1.32 1.83
C TRP A 103 -7.52 -0.87 3.26
N ARG A 104 -8.09 -1.77 4.07
CA ARG A 104 -8.35 -1.51 5.48
C ARG A 104 -8.16 -2.76 6.30
N ASN A 105 -7.37 -2.67 7.38
CA ASN A 105 -7.11 -3.79 8.29
C ASN A 105 -6.59 -4.99 7.50
N SER A 106 -5.42 -4.91 6.89
CA SER A 106 -4.98 -5.93 5.95
C SER A 106 -3.47 -6.15 6.00
N VAL A 107 -3.05 -7.40 5.77
CA VAL A 107 -1.64 -7.85 5.86
C VAL A 107 -1.19 -8.37 4.49
N TRP A 108 -0.05 -7.89 4.01
CA TRP A 108 0.45 -8.23 2.67
C TRP A 108 1.95 -8.50 2.66
N GLU A 109 2.36 -9.49 1.89
CA GLU A 109 3.77 -9.78 1.69
C GLU A 109 4.33 -8.90 0.56
N LYS A 110 3.83 -9.06 -0.67
CA LYS A 110 4.35 -8.37 -1.86
C LYS A 110 3.23 -7.74 -2.69
N VAL A 111 3.26 -6.41 -2.78
CA VAL A 111 2.27 -5.65 -3.55
C VAL A 111 2.93 -4.77 -4.60
N GLY A 112 2.47 -4.92 -5.85
CA GLY A 112 2.64 -3.96 -6.95
C GLY A 112 1.32 -3.24 -7.18
N ALA A 113 1.26 -1.94 -6.91
CA ALA A 113 0.08 -1.12 -7.06
C ALA A 113 0.31 0.01 -8.09
N GLY A 114 -0.74 0.38 -8.83
CA GLY A 114 -0.72 1.50 -9.77
C GLY A 114 -0.72 2.88 -9.12
N GLU A 115 -1.44 3.81 -9.73
CA GLU A 115 -1.39 5.27 -9.56
C GLU A 115 -1.84 5.85 -8.22
N SER A 116 -2.65 5.17 -7.42
CA SER A 116 -3.21 5.80 -6.21
C SER A 116 -3.70 4.82 -5.13
N PRO A 117 -2.85 3.92 -4.61
CA PRO A 117 -3.23 3.02 -3.54
C PRO A 117 -3.41 3.74 -2.20
N ARG A 118 -4.43 3.34 -1.44
CA ARG A 118 -4.72 3.84 -0.09
C ARG A 118 -4.75 2.71 0.92
N TRP A 119 -3.87 2.79 1.92
CA TRP A 119 -3.74 1.83 3.01
C TRP A 119 -4.15 2.46 4.34
N ARG A 120 -4.95 1.72 5.12
CA ARG A 120 -5.34 2.12 6.47
C ARG A 120 -5.29 0.94 7.42
N ASN A 121 -4.56 1.08 8.54
CA ASN A 121 -4.39 -0.01 9.50
C ASN A 121 -3.85 -1.27 8.81
N SER A 122 -2.73 -1.15 8.10
CA SER A 122 -2.20 -2.24 7.27
C SER A 122 -0.73 -2.49 7.55
N THR A 123 -0.32 -3.74 7.38
CA THR A 123 1.07 -4.18 7.48
C THR A 123 1.49 -4.72 6.11
N LEU A 124 2.63 -4.26 5.59
CA LEU A 124 3.16 -4.75 4.33
C LEU A 124 4.68 -4.98 4.38
N GLU A 125 5.17 -6.11 3.88
CA GLU A 125 6.62 -6.37 3.83
C GLU A 125 7.28 -5.60 2.66
N LYS A 126 6.76 -5.78 1.44
CA LYS A 126 7.29 -5.16 0.22
C LYS A 126 6.20 -4.50 -0.60
N LEU A 127 6.34 -3.19 -0.82
CA LEU A 127 5.44 -2.44 -1.69
C LEU A 127 6.22 -1.76 -2.83
N ARG A 128 5.72 -1.95 -4.06
CA ARG A 128 6.02 -1.11 -5.21
C ARG A 128 4.73 -0.40 -5.59
N ALA A 129 4.72 0.92 -5.52
CA ALA A 129 3.56 1.72 -5.91
C ALA A 129 3.96 2.67 -7.03
N GLY A 130 3.01 2.99 -7.90
CA GLY A 130 3.14 4.07 -8.86
C GLY A 130 3.02 5.42 -8.15
N GLU A 131 2.11 6.25 -8.63
CA GLU A 131 1.92 7.60 -8.15
C GLU A 131 1.20 7.66 -6.77
N SER A 132 1.44 8.73 -6.03
CA SER A 132 0.59 9.23 -4.93
C SER A 132 0.09 8.21 -3.87
N PRO A 133 0.88 7.25 -3.36
CA PRO A 133 0.37 6.29 -2.38
C PRO A 133 0.06 6.99 -1.04
N ARG A 134 -1.05 6.60 -0.40
CA ARG A 134 -1.46 7.16 0.90
C ARG A 134 -1.52 6.08 1.97
N LEU A 135 -0.74 6.27 3.03
CA LEU A 135 -0.67 5.34 4.15
C LEU A 135 -1.04 6.01 5.47
N ARG A 136 -1.90 5.33 6.22
CA ARG A 136 -2.37 5.79 7.52
C ARG A 136 -2.38 4.65 8.52
N ASN A 137 -1.74 4.83 9.67
CA ASN A 137 -1.65 3.79 10.70
C ASN A 137 -1.11 2.50 10.06
N SER A 138 0.07 2.54 9.45
CA SER A 138 0.56 1.39 8.68
C SER A 138 2.03 1.14 8.96
N ALA A 139 2.41 -0.13 8.96
CA ALA A 139 3.79 -0.58 9.13
C ALA A 139 4.29 -1.17 7.80
N LEU A 140 5.51 -0.80 7.42
CA LEU A 140 6.16 -1.33 6.22
C LEU A 140 7.64 -1.60 6.44
N GLU A 141 8.17 -2.64 5.80
CA GLU A 141 9.61 -2.87 5.78
C GLU A 141 10.26 -2.16 4.61
N THR A 142 9.82 -2.48 3.38
CA THR A 142 10.46 -1.96 2.18
C THR A 142 9.48 -1.35 1.20
N LEU A 143 9.85 -0.19 0.70
CA LEU A 143 9.05 0.52 -0.28
C LEU A 143 9.89 1.20 -1.37
N ARG A 144 9.41 1.07 -2.60
CA ARG A 144 9.83 1.86 -3.75
C ARG A 144 8.60 2.48 -4.41
N PHE A 145 8.60 3.79 -4.61
CA PHE A 145 7.54 4.43 -5.39
C PHE A 145 8.09 5.61 -6.19
N GLY A 146 7.29 6.09 -7.14
CA GLY A 146 7.60 7.27 -7.95
C GLY A 146 7.36 8.56 -7.15
N GLU A 147 6.11 8.99 -7.10
CA GLU A 147 5.77 10.39 -6.82
C GLU A 147 4.88 10.58 -5.58
N THR A 148 5.12 11.70 -4.87
CA THR A 148 4.22 12.37 -3.92
C THR A 148 3.45 11.55 -2.84
N PRO A 149 4.08 10.62 -2.11
CA PRO A 149 3.37 9.80 -1.13
C PRO A 149 2.95 10.64 0.08
N ARG A 150 1.94 10.15 0.81
CA ARG A 150 1.51 10.76 2.07
C ARG A 150 1.45 9.72 3.18
N TRP A 151 2.15 10.02 4.26
CA TRP A 151 2.30 9.16 5.43
C TRP A 151 1.73 9.82 6.66
N ARG A 152 0.94 9.05 7.42
CA ARG A 152 0.40 9.52 8.68
C ARG A 152 0.36 8.40 9.71
N LYS A 153 0.99 8.59 10.88
CA LYS A 153 1.00 7.59 11.95
C LYS A 153 1.55 6.24 11.45
N SER A 154 2.65 6.27 10.70
CA SER A 154 3.21 5.07 10.07
C SER A 154 4.66 4.84 10.47
N VAL A 155 5.08 3.58 10.37
CA VAL A 155 6.45 3.13 10.61
C VAL A 155 6.97 2.50 9.32
N LEU A 156 8.19 2.84 8.93
CA LEU A 156 8.83 2.30 7.73
C LEU A 156 10.31 2.02 8.00
N GLU A 157 10.84 0.88 7.55
CA GLU A 157 12.28 0.61 7.73
C GLU A 157 13.13 1.19 6.59
N LYS A 158 12.78 0.92 5.34
CA LYS A 158 13.59 1.26 4.17
C LYS A 158 12.72 1.86 3.07
N LEU A 159 13.12 3.05 2.63
CA LEU A 159 12.42 3.76 1.57
C LEU A 159 13.33 4.29 0.47
N ARG A 160 12.85 4.14 -0.77
CA ARG A 160 13.36 4.83 -1.95
C ARG A 160 12.25 5.61 -2.65
N VAL A 161 12.48 6.90 -2.85
CA VAL A 161 11.54 7.90 -3.37
C VAL A 161 12.23 8.71 -4.45
N ARG A 162 11.51 9.05 -5.52
CA ARG A 162 12.02 10.03 -6.49
C ARG A 162 11.72 11.46 -6.07
N GLU A 163 10.48 11.76 -5.70
CA GLU A 163 10.08 13.16 -5.55
C GLU A 163 9.72 13.57 -4.11
N ILE A 164 8.45 13.95 -3.85
CA ILE A 164 8.02 14.79 -2.74
C ILE A 164 7.25 14.02 -1.64
N PRO A 165 7.91 13.27 -0.75
CA PRO A 165 7.21 12.56 0.30
C PRO A 165 6.80 13.51 1.44
N ARG A 166 5.56 13.34 1.91
CA ARG A 166 5.03 14.07 3.07
C ARG A 166 4.77 13.16 4.24
N TRP A 167 5.31 13.52 5.39
CA TRP A 167 5.27 12.72 6.60
C TRP A 167 4.68 13.46 7.79
N ARG A 168 3.84 12.77 8.55
CA ARG A 168 3.22 13.31 9.75
C ARG A 168 3.09 12.26 10.84
N ASN A 169 3.67 12.51 12.01
CA ASN A 169 3.61 11.59 13.15
C ASN A 169 4.15 10.21 12.74
N SER A 170 5.38 10.10 12.27
CA SER A 170 5.85 8.85 11.65
C SER A 170 7.33 8.60 11.91
N ALA A 171 7.71 7.33 11.90
CA ALA A 171 9.07 6.87 12.11
C ALA A 171 9.62 6.24 10.83
N LEU A 172 10.90 6.52 10.52
CA LEU A 172 11.58 5.94 9.37
C LEU A 172 13.05 5.61 9.67
N GLY A 173 13.45 4.36 9.42
CA GLY A 173 14.84 3.93 9.57
C GLY A 173 15.76 4.55 8.52
N LYS A 174 15.63 4.13 7.26
CA LYS A 174 16.52 4.49 6.15
C LYS A 174 15.75 5.08 4.97
N LEU A 175 16.14 6.28 4.54
CA LEU A 175 15.58 6.95 3.38
C LEU A 175 16.62 7.28 2.32
N ARG A 176 16.24 7.06 1.07
CA ARG A 176 16.77 7.81 -0.08
C ARG A 176 15.62 8.50 -0.80
N ALA A 177 15.63 9.83 -0.81
CA ALA A 177 14.66 10.64 -1.52
C ALA A 177 15.38 11.58 -2.49
N GLY A 178 14.76 11.90 -3.61
CA GLY A 178 15.21 12.99 -4.46
C GLY A 178 14.79 14.34 -3.87
N GLU A 179 13.61 14.83 -4.25
CA GLU A 179 13.30 16.26 -4.11
C GLU A 179 12.26 16.63 -3.03
N THR A 180 12.61 17.57 -2.16
CA THR A 180 11.71 18.33 -1.27
C THR A 180 10.87 17.54 -0.23
N PRO A 181 11.43 16.54 0.48
CA PRO A 181 10.68 15.81 1.50
C PRO A 181 10.29 16.73 2.66
N ARG A 182 9.08 16.52 3.19
CA ARG A 182 8.54 17.31 4.31
C ARG A 182 8.19 16.43 5.50
N TRP A 183 8.73 16.78 6.66
CA TRP A 183 8.58 16.05 7.92
C TRP A 183 7.90 16.90 8.98
N ARG A 184 6.93 16.31 9.68
CA ARG A 184 6.25 16.94 10.80
C ARG A 184 6.01 15.94 11.92
N LYS A 185 6.53 16.20 13.12
CA LYS A 185 6.39 15.30 14.26
C LYS A 185 6.93 13.90 13.93
N SER A 186 8.13 13.82 13.37
CA SER A 186 8.69 12.57 12.85
C SER A 186 10.05 12.26 13.47
N ALA A 187 10.38 10.98 13.58
CA ALA A 187 11.65 10.48 14.07
C ALA A 187 12.34 9.65 12.99
N LEU A 188 13.60 9.93 12.71
CA LEU A 188 14.34 9.27 11.63
C LEU A 188 15.76 8.90 12.04
N GLU A 189 16.31 7.84 11.44
CA GLU A 189 17.70 7.46 11.67
C GLU A 189 18.63 7.97 10.57
N LYS A 190 18.47 7.50 9.34
CA LYS A 190 19.42 7.80 8.25
C LYS A 190 18.70 8.26 7.00
N VAL A 191 19.02 9.47 6.57
CA VAL A 191 18.34 10.11 5.45
C VAL A 191 19.35 10.64 4.44
N ARG A 192 19.12 10.30 3.17
CA ARG A 192 19.77 10.94 2.02
C ARG A 192 18.72 11.63 1.18
N VAL A 193 18.88 12.93 0.97
CA VAL A 193 17.98 13.76 0.16
C VAL A 193 18.79 14.49 -0.89
N GLY A 194 18.27 14.59 -2.11
CA GLY A 194 18.83 15.48 -3.11
C GLY A 194 18.61 16.94 -2.70
N ARG A 195 17.35 17.38 -2.70
CA ARG A 195 17.03 18.81 -2.64
C ARG A 195 16.09 19.22 -1.49
N SER A 196 16.43 20.33 -0.83
CA SER A 196 15.53 21.17 -0.01
C SER A 196 14.60 20.42 0.99
N PRO A 197 15.11 19.56 1.89
CA PRO A 197 14.28 18.90 2.90
C PRO A 197 13.79 19.90 3.96
N ARG A 198 12.55 19.71 4.44
CA ARG A 198 11.96 20.55 5.50
C ARG A 198 11.56 19.72 6.72
N TRP A 199 11.98 20.17 7.89
CA TRP A 199 11.79 19.50 9.18
C TRP A 199 11.04 20.41 10.14
N ARG A 200 10.00 19.85 10.78
CA ARG A 200 9.25 20.54 11.84
C ARG A 200 8.95 19.61 12.99
N ASN A 201 9.30 20.00 14.21
CA ASN A 201 9.05 19.20 15.42
C ASN A 201 9.57 17.76 15.26
N SER A 202 10.75 17.57 14.69
CA SER A 202 11.25 16.25 14.28
C SER A 202 12.66 15.98 14.81
N SER A 203 13.02 14.70 14.92
CA SER A 203 14.36 14.24 15.29
C SER A 203 14.97 13.41 14.17
N LEU A 204 16.26 13.58 13.93
CA LEU A 204 17.03 12.81 12.96
C LEU A 204 18.44 12.53 13.47
N LYS A 205 18.95 11.30 13.30
CA LYS A 205 20.35 10.98 13.63
C LYS A 205 21.30 11.46 12.54
N GLU A 206 21.10 11.06 11.29
CA GLU A 206 22.05 11.35 10.20
C GLU A 206 21.35 11.87 8.93
N LEU A 207 21.75 13.05 8.47
CA LEU A 207 21.35 13.63 7.18
C LEU A 207 22.54 13.77 6.23
N ARG A 208 22.35 13.33 4.99
CA ARG A 208 23.09 13.86 3.83
C ARG A 208 22.11 14.57 2.90
N ALA A 209 22.32 15.85 2.66
CA ALA A 209 21.53 16.66 1.75
C ALA A 209 22.46 17.26 0.69
N GLY A 210 22.03 17.30 -0.58
CA GLY A 210 22.71 18.09 -1.60
C GLY A 210 22.52 19.58 -1.32
N ASP A 211 21.26 20.00 -1.20
CA ASP A 211 20.94 21.43 -1.01
C ASP A 211 20.58 21.81 0.45
N THR A 212 20.34 23.11 0.66
CA THR A 212 19.88 23.76 1.90
C THR A 212 18.69 23.08 2.62
N PRO A 213 18.92 22.37 3.75
CA PRO A 213 17.83 21.85 4.59
C PRO A 213 17.26 22.95 5.49
N ARG A 214 15.96 22.87 5.81
CA ARG A 214 15.30 23.80 6.75
C ARG A 214 14.78 23.07 7.98
N TRP A 215 15.11 23.60 9.16
CA TRP A 215 14.80 23.03 10.46
C TRP A 215 13.98 24.00 11.32
N ARG A 216 12.92 23.50 11.95
CA ARG A 216 12.11 24.23 12.93
C ARG A 216 11.75 23.36 14.12
N ASN A 217 12.04 23.79 15.34
CA ASN A 217 11.76 23.03 16.57
C ASN A 217 12.24 21.58 16.49
N SER A 218 13.44 21.34 15.94
CA SER A 218 13.88 20.00 15.55
C SER A 218 15.34 19.75 15.97
N VAL A 219 15.73 18.48 16.06
CA VAL A 219 17.06 18.05 16.50
C VAL A 219 17.71 17.17 15.43
N LEU A 220 18.99 17.44 15.15
CA LEU A 220 19.82 16.65 14.26
C LEU A 220 21.16 16.32 14.93
N GLU A 221 21.58 15.05 14.94
CA GLU A 221 22.91 14.69 15.45
C GLU A 221 24.00 15.00 14.40
N LYS A 222 23.86 14.51 13.16
CA LYS A 222 24.90 14.66 12.13
C LYS A 222 24.36 15.18 10.81
N LEU A 223 24.95 16.25 10.31
CA LEU A 223 24.64 16.84 9.00
C LEU A 223 25.84 16.80 8.06
N CYS A 224 25.65 16.26 6.86
CA CYS A 224 26.51 16.54 5.71
C CYS A 224 25.71 17.29 4.65
N VAL A 225 26.19 18.47 4.25
CA VAL A 225 25.52 19.34 3.29
C VAL A 225 26.55 20.16 2.52
N GLU A 226 26.26 20.46 1.25
CA GLU A 226 27.08 21.36 0.41
C GLU A 226 26.70 22.84 0.69
N GLU A 227 25.41 23.11 0.89
CA GLU A 227 24.90 24.46 1.18
C GLU A 227 24.51 24.72 2.65
N THR A 228 24.37 26.00 3.01
CA THR A 228 24.07 26.40 4.40
C THR A 228 22.65 26.02 4.87
N PRO A 229 22.51 25.28 5.99
CA PRO A 229 21.22 24.93 6.54
C PRO A 229 20.54 26.12 7.24
N ARG A 230 19.21 26.19 7.21
CA ARG A 230 18.43 27.18 7.99
C ARG A 230 17.85 26.56 9.25
N TRP A 231 18.12 27.17 10.41
CA TRP A 231 17.70 26.70 11.72
C TRP A 231 16.78 27.71 12.40
N ILE A 232 15.68 27.23 13.01
CA ILE A 232 14.78 28.02 13.85
C ILE A 232 14.46 27.19 15.09
N ASN A 233 14.86 27.64 16.29
CA ASN A 233 14.65 26.92 17.55
C ASN A 233 15.03 25.43 17.42
N SER A 234 16.17 25.14 16.83
CA SER A 234 16.56 23.79 16.43
C SER A 234 18.03 23.57 16.75
N ALA A 235 18.40 22.32 17.03
CA ALA A 235 19.75 21.95 17.48
C ALA A 235 20.44 21.02 16.46
N LEU A 236 21.75 21.25 16.28
CA LEU A 236 22.66 20.41 15.51
C LEU A 236 23.87 20.06 16.37
N GLU A 237 24.22 18.78 16.46
CA GLU A 237 25.40 18.35 17.23
C GLU A 237 26.69 18.40 16.38
N LYS A 238 26.65 17.89 15.14
CA LYS A 238 27.83 17.79 14.26
C LYS A 238 27.51 18.22 12.82
N LEU A 239 28.26 19.20 12.33
CA LEU A 239 28.22 19.64 10.93
C LEU A 239 29.49 19.19 10.21
N ARG A 240 29.33 18.57 9.03
CA ARG A 240 30.40 18.34 8.07
C ARG A 240 30.01 19.00 6.75
N ALA A 241 30.56 20.18 6.50
CA ALA A 241 30.50 20.81 5.18
C ALA A 241 31.56 20.16 4.28
N GLY A 242 31.25 20.02 3.00
CA GLY A 242 32.15 19.55 1.95
C GLY A 242 32.25 20.59 0.86
#